data_AF-A0A5E4K8M0-F1
#
_entry.id   AF-A0A5E4K8M0-F1
#
_cell.length_a   1.000
_cell.length_b   1.000
_cell.length_c   1.000
_cell.angle_alpha   90.00
_cell.angle_beta   90.00
_cell.angle_gamma   90.00
#
_symmetry.space_group_name_H-M   'P 1'
#
loop_
_entity.id
_entity.type
_entity.pdbx_description
1 polymer ?
#
loop_
_entity_poly.entity_id
_entity_poly.type
_entity_poly.pdbx_seq_one_letter_code
_entity_poly.pdbx_strand_id
1 'polypeptide(L)'
;MSEMSEMFRKMGLFGIGVISLTQEKAEEFTQEMIKKGEMSREEGKKFVRDVLSEQEKQVKDIEDKINQKVRESLEKSGVAMKSDLAALEKKIETLEKTVNKLTKE
;
A
#
# COMPACT_ATOMS: atom_id res chain seq x y z
N MET A 1 21.67 18.18 19.98
CA MET A 1 20.41 18.06 20.76
C MET A 1 19.22 17.56 19.94
N SER A 2 19.40 17.20 18.66
CA SER A 2 18.30 16.75 17.77
C SER A 2 18.02 15.25 17.85
N GLU A 3 19.04 14.40 17.99
CA GLU A 3 18.84 12.94 17.91
C GLU A 3 18.08 12.33 19.08
N MET A 4 18.33 12.83 20.31
CA MET A 4 17.64 12.36 21.50
C MET A 4 16.15 12.72 21.47
N SER A 5 15.82 13.93 21.01
CA SER A 5 14.43 14.37 20.79
C SER A 5 13.71 13.47 19.77
N GLU A 6 14.39 13.12 18.68
CA GLU A 6 13.83 12.27 17.64
C GLU A 6 13.63 10.83 18.11
N MET A 7 14.56 10.31 18.91
CA MET A 7 14.48 9.00 19.54
C MET A 7 13.36 8.93 20.59
N PHE A 8 13.18 9.96 21.42
CA PHE A 8 12.06 10.04 22.37
C PHE A 8 10.71 10.12 21.66
N ARG A 9 10.62 10.87 20.55
CA ARG A 9 9.41 10.93 19.72
C ARG A 9 9.09 9.56 19.13
N LYS A 10 10.10 8.86 18.59
CA LYS A 10 9.95 7.49 18.08
C LYS A 10 9.54 6.52 19.21
N MET A 11 10.15 6.60 20.40
CA MET A 11 9.79 5.75 21.56
C MET A 11 8.38 6.02 22.08
N GLY A 12 7.94 7.28 22.14
CA GLY A 12 6.56 7.63 22.54
C GLY A 12 5.51 7.06 21.56
N LEU A 13 5.81 7.12 20.25
CA LEU A 13 4.97 6.52 19.21
C LEU A 13 4.96 4.98 19.28
N PHE A 14 6.08 4.37 19.71
CA PHE A 14 6.15 2.92 19.96
C PHE A 14 5.41 2.48 21.24
N GLY A 15 5.36 3.33 22.28
CA GLY A 15 4.61 3.05 23.52
C GLY A 15 3.09 3.05 23.34
N ILE A 16 2.60 3.72 22.30
CA ILE A 16 1.20 3.64 21.86
C ILE A 16 0.97 2.41 20.97
N GLY A 17 2.03 1.77 20.48
CA GLY A 17 1.94 0.74 19.46
C GLY A 17 1.73 1.38 18.09
N VAL A 18 2.61 1.08 17.13
CA VAL A 18 2.55 1.62 15.77
C VAL A 18 1.21 1.28 15.06
N ILE A 19 0.53 0.24 15.55
CA ILE A 19 -0.78 -0.23 15.09
C ILE A 19 -1.94 0.60 15.68
N SER A 20 -1.75 1.28 16.81
CA SER A 20 -2.79 2.09 17.46
C SER A 20 -2.68 3.59 17.17
N LEU A 21 -1.75 4.00 16.30
CA LEU A 21 -1.75 5.37 15.75
C LEU A 21 -2.95 5.54 14.83
N THR A 22 -4.09 5.90 15.41
CA THR A 22 -5.29 6.33 14.69
C THR A 22 -5.33 7.85 14.61
N GLN A 23 -6.18 8.39 13.73
CA GLN A 23 -6.46 9.82 13.70
C GLN A 23 -6.81 10.36 15.09
N GLU A 24 -7.70 9.66 15.81
CA GLU A 24 -8.12 10.04 17.17
C GLU A 24 -6.95 10.08 18.15
N LYS A 25 -6.03 9.10 18.10
CA LYS A 25 -4.84 9.07 18.96
C LYS A 25 -3.83 10.15 18.61
N ALA A 26 -3.66 10.46 17.32
CA ALA A 26 -2.81 11.57 16.88
C ALA A 26 -3.38 12.92 17.33
N GLU A 27 -4.70 13.09 17.27
CA GLU A 27 -5.40 14.29 17.77
C GLU A 27 -5.30 14.41 19.29
N GLU A 28 -5.51 13.32 20.04
CA GLU A 28 -5.38 13.29 21.50
C GLU A 28 -3.96 13.67 21.95
N PHE A 29 -2.94 13.03 21.36
CA PHE A 29 -1.53 13.35 21.61
C PHE A 29 -1.23 14.83 21.32
N THR A 30 -1.71 15.33 20.18
CA THR A 30 -1.52 16.72 19.79
C THR A 30 -2.14 17.69 20.80
N GLN A 31 -3.36 17.40 21.27
CA GLN A 31 -4.02 18.23 22.28
C GLN A 31 -3.28 18.23 23.62
N GLU A 32 -2.71 17.11 24.04
CA GLU A 32 -1.88 17.06 25.24
C GLU A 32 -0.62 17.91 25.11
N MET A 33 0.08 17.82 23.98
CA MET A 33 1.30 18.61 23.73
C MET A 33 1.00 20.11 23.69
N ILE A 34 -0.16 20.52 23.13
CA ILE A 34 -0.61 21.91 23.16
C ILE A 34 -0.92 22.36 24.60
N LYS A 35 -1.61 21.53 25.39
CA LYS A 35 -1.92 21.84 26.80
C LYS A 35 -0.67 21.99 27.66
N LYS A 36 0.36 21.19 27.40
CA LYS A 36 1.67 21.26 28.08
C LYS A 36 2.51 22.46 27.63
N GLY A 37 2.09 23.18 26.59
CA GLY A 37 2.85 24.28 26.00
C GLY A 37 4.06 23.81 25.18
N GLU A 38 4.16 22.51 24.90
CA GLU A 38 5.26 21.89 24.14
C GLU A 38 5.05 21.97 22.62
N MET A 39 3.85 22.36 22.18
CA MET A 39 3.48 22.47 20.78
C MET A 39 2.47 23.60 20.57
N SER A 40 2.61 24.37 19.50
CA SER A 40 1.60 25.36 19.09
C SER A 40 0.40 24.68 18.42
N ARG A 41 -0.74 25.38 18.38
CA ARG A 41 -1.94 24.89 17.66
C ARG A 41 -1.68 24.67 16.17
N GLU A 42 -0.81 25.46 15.56
CA GLU A 42 -0.46 25.32 14.13
C GLU A 42 0.41 24.09 13.89
N GLU A 43 1.43 23.87 14.72
CA GLU A 43 2.28 22.67 14.65
C GLU A 43 1.49 21.40 14.89
N GLY A 44 0.53 21.43 15.82
CA GLY A 44 -0.35 20.30 16.08
C GLY A 44 -1.23 19.93 14.88
N LYS A 45 -1.86 20.92 14.25
CA LYS A 45 -2.65 20.69 13.01
C LYS A 45 -1.79 20.13 11.89
N LYS A 46 -0.52 20.56 11.80
CA LYS A 46 0.41 20.03 10.81
C LYS A 46 0.79 18.58 11.12
N PHE A 47 1.10 18.27 12.38
CA PHE A 47 1.46 16.92 12.81
C PHE A 47 0.35 15.90 12.48
N VAL A 48 -0.91 16.21 12.81
CA VAL A 48 -2.04 15.31 12.50
C VAL A 48 -2.16 15.06 10.99
N ARG A 49 -2.04 16.11 10.17
CA ARG A 49 -2.07 15.97 8.70
C ARG A 49 -0.91 15.14 8.16
N ASP A 50 0.29 15.38 8.66
CA ASP A 50 1.49 14.66 8.21
C ASP A 50 1.34 13.16 8.51
N VAL A 51 0.86 12.80 9.72
CA VAL A 51 0.57 11.42 10.11
C VAL A 51 -0.48 10.78 9.19
N LEU A 52 -1.59 11.47 8.92
CA LEU A 52 -2.63 10.95 8.02
C LEU A 52 -2.10 10.73 6.59
N SER A 53 -1.34 11.67 6.05
CA SER A 53 -0.80 11.53 4.69
C SER A 53 0.23 10.40 4.58
N GLU A 54 1.04 10.22 5.63
CA GLU A 54 2.05 9.16 5.66
C GLU A 54 1.38 7.78 5.85
N GLN A 55 0.24 7.72 6.53
CA GLN A 55 -0.58 6.51 6.60
C GLN A 55 -1.17 6.14 5.24
N GLU A 56 -1.81 7.08 4.54
CA GLU A 56 -2.37 6.83 3.21
C GLU A 56 -1.30 6.31 2.23
N LYS A 57 -0.11 6.92 2.26
CA LYS A 57 1.02 6.50 1.43
C LYS A 57 1.50 5.09 1.80
N GLN A 58 1.68 4.80 3.09
CA GLN A 58 2.10 3.48 3.54
C GLN A 58 1.09 2.38 3.20
N VAL A 59 -0.21 2.66 3.35
CA VAL A 59 -1.28 1.72 2.98
C VAL A 59 -1.16 1.39 1.49
N LYS A 60 -1.04 2.40 0.63
CA LYS A 60 -0.91 2.19 -0.81
C LYS A 60 0.34 1.39 -1.18
N ASP A 61 1.49 1.72 -0.59
CA ASP A 61 2.74 0.99 -0.85
C ASP A 61 2.65 -0.48 -0.40
N ILE A 62 1.94 -0.76 0.69
CA ILE A 62 1.68 -2.12 1.17
C ILE A 62 0.72 -2.85 0.22
N GLU A 63 -0.37 -2.22 -0.19
CA GLU A 63 -1.32 -2.79 -1.16
C GLU A 63 -0.61 -3.16 -2.47
N ASP A 64 0.22 -2.27 -3.00
CA ASP A 64 0.98 -2.51 -4.24
C ASP A 64 1.94 -3.69 -4.08
N LYS A 65 2.66 -3.77 -2.95
CA LYS A 65 3.54 -4.91 -2.64
C LYS A 65 2.78 -6.22 -2.51
N ILE A 66 1.62 -6.21 -1.85
CA ILE A 66 0.78 -7.40 -1.72
C ILE A 66 0.28 -7.84 -3.10
N ASN A 67 -0.25 -6.91 -3.89
CA ASN A 67 -0.74 -7.19 -5.25
C ASN A 67 0.35 -7.77 -6.14
N GLN A 68 1.56 -7.21 -6.09
CA GLN A 68 2.71 -7.74 -6.81
C GLN A 68 3.06 -9.15 -6.34
N LYS A 69 3.15 -9.36 -5.03
CA LYS A 69 3.53 -10.66 -4.47
C LYS A 69 2.50 -11.74 -4.75
N VAL A 70 1.21 -11.39 -4.78
CA VAL A 70 0.12 -12.28 -5.17
C VAL A 70 0.23 -12.62 -6.66
N ARG A 71 0.45 -11.64 -7.54
CA ARG A 71 0.67 -11.90 -8.98
C ARG A 71 1.86 -12.82 -9.21
N GLU A 72 3.01 -12.53 -8.61
CA GLU A 72 4.21 -13.38 -8.72
C GLU A 72 3.97 -14.81 -8.20
N SER A 73 3.16 -14.95 -7.14
CA SER A 73 2.82 -16.27 -6.60
C SER A 73 1.88 -17.05 -7.54
N LEU A 74 0.92 -16.36 -8.18
CA LEU A 74 0.02 -16.96 -9.16
C LEU A 74 0.77 -17.37 -10.45
N GLU A 75 1.72 -16.56 -10.90
CA GLU A 75 2.60 -16.91 -12.03
C GLU A 75 3.43 -18.16 -11.72
N LYS A 76 3.96 -18.27 -10.49
CA LYS A 76 4.79 -19.41 -10.06
C LYS A 76 4.00 -20.67 -9.74
N SER A 77 2.70 -20.57 -9.42
CA SER A 77 1.87 -21.72 -9.06
C SER A 77 1.29 -22.47 -10.27
N GLY A 78 1.55 -22.00 -11.49
CA GLY A 78 1.03 -22.60 -12.72
C GLY A 78 -0.44 -22.30 -12.98
N VAL A 79 -1.02 -21.33 -12.28
CA VAL A 79 -2.40 -20.87 -12.51
C VAL A 79 -2.43 -19.99 -13.75
N ALA A 80 -3.08 -20.46 -14.81
CA ALA A 80 -3.27 -19.68 -16.03
C ALA A 80 -4.06 -18.39 -15.74
N MET A 81 -3.51 -17.25 -16.16
CA MET A 81 -4.20 -15.97 -16.10
C MET A 81 -5.22 -15.85 -17.23
N LYS A 82 -6.19 -14.93 -17.09
CA LYS A 82 -7.13 -14.61 -18.17
C LYS A 82 -6.43 -14.20 -19.47
N SER A 83 -5.26 -13.56 -19.38
CA SER A 83 -4.42 -13.23 -20.54
C SER A 83 -3.94 -14.45 -21.29
N ASP A 84 -3.60 -15.53 -20.57
CA ASP A 84 -3.10 -16.77 -21.16
C ASP A 84 -4.22 -17.48 -21.93
N LEU A 85 -5.44 -17.46 -21.38
CA LEU A 85 -6.64 -17.97 -22.05
C LEU A 85 -6.94 -17.19 -23.34
N ALA A 86 -6.91 -15.85 -23.29
CA ALA A 86 -7.13 -15.01 -24.47
C ALA A 86 -6.05 -15.24 -25.56
N ALA A 87 -4.80 -15.42 -25.16
CA ALA A 87 -3.72 -15.76 -26.08
C ALA A 87 -3.93 -17.15 -26.72
N LEU A 88 -4.47 -18.11 -25.97
CA LEU A 88 -4.81 -19.44 -26.45
C LEU A 88 -5.97 -19.40 -27.46
N GLU A 89 -7.05 -18.67 -27.15
CA GLU A 89 -8.20 -18.47 -28.05
C GLU A 89 -7.76 -17.89 -29.41
N LYS A 90 -6.90 -16.87 -29.41
CA LYS A 90 -6.39 -16.27 -30.63
C LYS A 90 -5.53 -17.24 -31.47
N LYS A 91 -4.74 -18.09 -30.80
CA LYS A 91 -3.98 -19.15 -31.47
C LYS A 91 -4.92 -20.20 -32.07
N ILE A 92 -5.97 -20.59 -31.36
CA ILE A 92 -6.99 -21.53 -31.84
C ILE A 92 -7.68 -20.96 -33.08
N GLU A 93 -8.16 -19.71 -33.05
CA GLU A 93 -8.76 -19.08 -34.25
C GLU A 93 -7.81 -19.08 -35.46
N THR A 94 -6.52 -18.83 -35.23
CA THR A 94 -5.53 -18.80 -36.31
C THR A 94 -5.32 -20.19 -36.91
N LEU A 95 -5.26 -21.21 -36.04
CA LEU A 95 -5.17 -22.61 -36.46
C LEU A 95 -6.43 -23.04 -37.21
N GLU A 96 -7.62 -22.71 -36.72
CA GLU A 96 -8.90 -23.01 -37.39
C GLU A 96 -8.98 -22.38 -38.78
N LYS A 97 -8.55 -21.11 -38.92
CA LYS A 97 -8.48 -20.44 -40.23
C LYS A 97 -7.49 -21.14 -41.17
N THR A 98 -6.35 -21.58 -40.65
CA THR A 98 -5.32 -22.26 -41.44
C THR A 98 -5.79 -23.65 -41.89
N VAL A 99 -6.36 -24.43 -40.98
CA VAL A 99 -6.92 -25.75 -41.26
C VAL A 99 -8.03 -25.63 -42.30
N ASN A 100 -8.99 -24.72 -42.12
CA ASN A 100 -10.08 -24.50 -43.08
C ASN A 100 -9.61 -24.04 -44.46
N LYS A 101 -8.44 -23.40 -44.55
CA LYS A 101 -7.85 -23.01 -45.83
C LYS A 101 -7.22 -24.21 -46.53
N LEU A 102 -6.60 -25.12 -45.77
CA LEU A 102 -5.98 -26.36 -46.27
C LEU A 102 -7.00 -27.43 -46.67
N THR A 103 -8.18 -27.49 -46.05
CA THR A 103 -9.25 -28.43 -46.41
C THR A 103 -10.20 -27.92 -47.50
N LYS A 104 -10.05 -26.66 -47.95
CA LYS A 104 -10.82 -26.08 -49.06
C LYS A 104 -10.06 -26.03 -50.39
N GLU A 105 -8.81 -26.48 -50.40
CA GLU A 105 -8.06 -26.88 -51.60
C GLU A 105 -8.15 -28.41 -51.76
#